data_AF-R2NL89-F1
#
_entry.id   AF-R2NL89-F1
#
_cell.length_a   1.000
_cell.length_b   1.000
_cell.length_c   1.000
_cell.angle_alpha   90.00
_cell.angle_beta   90.00
_cell.angle_gamma   90.00
#
_symmetry.space_group_name_H-M   'P 1'
#
loop_
_entity.id
_entity.type
_entity.pdbx_description
1 polymer ?
#
loop_
_entity_poly.entity_id
_entity_poly.type
_entity_poly.pdbx_seq_one_letter_code
_entity_poly.pdbx_strand_id
1 'polypeptide(L)'
;MMNTFIDFMEKRFIPVANKISENRYLKSVSTGSMALLGVIMVGSIFTVIASFSWEPYQNFLTSTQLGTLLNYVPDFTIDLLA
;
A
#
# COMPACT_ATOMS: atom_id res chain seq x y z
N MET A 1 36.65 -15.57 -5.43
CA MET A 1 35.76 -15.71 -4.25
C MET A 1 34.46 -14.94 -4.47
N MET A 2 34.45 -13.60 -4.54
CA MET A 2 33.23 -12.80 -4.79
C MET A 2 32.50 -13.21 -6.08
N ASN A 3 33.23 -13.33 -7.19
CA ASN A 3 32.66 -13.69 -8.49
C ASN A 3 32.09 -15.11 -8.51
N THR A 4 32.71 -16.05 -7.78
CA THR A 4 32.24 -17.44 -7.71
C THR A 4 30.94 -17.58 -6.91
N PHE A 5 30.79 -16.78 -5.84
CA PHE A 5 29.56 -16.74 -5.05
C PHE A 5 28.42 -16.06 -5.81
N ILE A 6 28.69 -14.94 -6.49
CA ILE A 6 27.71 -14.28 -7.36
C ILE A 6 27.32 -15.20 -8.52
N ASP A 7 28.27 -15.85 -9.20
CA ASP A 7 28.01 -16.83 -10.25
C ASP A 7 27.12 -17.99 -9.77
N PHE A 8 27.32 -18.45 -8.52
CA PHE A 8 26.50 -19.50 -7.93
C PHE A 8 25.06 -19.01 -7.67
N MET A 9 24.90 -17.79 -7.15
CA MET A 9 23.59 -17.18 -6.97
C MET A 9 22.88 -16.93 -8.30
N GLU A 10 23.58 -16.42 -9.31
CA GLU A 10 23.00 -16.21 -10.65
C GLU A 10 22.57 -17.53 -11.29
N LYS A 11 23.36 -18.59 -11.18
CA LYS A 11 23.04 -19.89 -11.80
C LYS A 11 21.95 -20.67 -11.08
N ARG A 12 21.71 -20.43 -9.78
CA ARG A 12 20.78 -21.24 -8.98
C ARG A 12 19.61 -20.44 -8.39
N PHE A 13 19.84 -19.25 -7.86
CA PHE A 13 18.80 -18.44 -7.21
C PHE A 13 18.00 -17.59 -8.21
N ILE A 14 18.66 -16.93 -9.17
CA ILE A 14 17.94 -16.15 -10.20
C ILE A 14 16.92 -16.98 -10.99
N PRO A 15 17.23 -18.18 -11.52
CA PRO A 15 16.24 -18.97 -12.26
C PRO A 15 15.06 -19.42 -11.39
N VAL A 16 15.29 -19.68 -10.09
CA VAL A 16 14.22 -20.03 -9.15
C VAL A 16 13.35 -18.82 -8.86
N ALA A 17 13.94 -17.64 -8.62
CA ALA A 17 13.23 -16.39 -8.42
C ALA A 17 12.41 -16.00 -9.65
N ASN A 18 12.95 -16.15 -10.86
CA ASN A 18 12.23 -15.91 -12.10
C ASN A 18 11.02 -16.84 -12.23
N LYS A 19 11.17 -18.13 -11.94
CA LYS A 19 10.07 -19.09 -12.00
C LYS A 19 8.96 -18.79 -10.98
N ILE A 20 9.32 -18.26 -9.82
CA ILE A 20 8.37 -17.80 -8.79
C ILE A 20 7.65 -16.53 -9.26
N SER A 21 8.40 -15.55 -9.79
CA SER A 21 7.86 -14.27 -10.28
C SER A 21 6.96 -14.43 -11.51
N GLU A 22 7.32 -15.33 -12.43
CA GLU A 22 6.54 -15.61 -13.64
C GLU A 22 5.29 -16.47 -13.38
N ASN A 23 5.13 -17.03 -12.19
CA ASN A 23 3.94 -17.80 -11.86
C ASN A 23 2.70 -16.89 -11.91
N ARG A 24 1.68 -17.29 -12.71
CA ARG A 24 0.44 -16.54 -12.88
C ARG A 24 -0.18 -16.11 -11.55
N TYR A 25 -0.14 -16.97 -10.53
CA TYR A 25 -0.82 -16.69 -9.26
C TYR A 25 -0.16 -15.53 -8.51
N LEU A 26 1.17 -15.58 -8.39
CA LEU A 26 1.95 -14.52 -7.75
C LEU A 26 1.93 -13.24 -8.57
N LYS A 27 2.03 -13.36 -9.90
CA LYS A 27 1.97 -12.22 -10.81
C LYS A 27 0.61 -11.52 -10.77
N SER A 28 -0.49 -12.27 -10.69
CA SER A 28 -1.84 -11.70 -10.56
C SER A 28 -2.02 -10.96 -9.23
N VAL A 29 -1.54 -11.51 -8.11
CA VAL A 29 -1.59 -10.83 -6.81
C VAL A 29 -0.75 -9.55 -6.82
N SER A 30 0.47 -9.61 -7.34
CA SER A 30 1.34 -8.43 -7.46
C SER A 30 0.75 -7.37 -8.39
N THR A 31 0.12 -7.78 -9.48
CA THR A 31 -0.50 -6.82 -10.42
C THR A 31 -1.76 -6.22 -9.80
N GLY A 32 -2.55 -7.01 -9.08
CA GLY A 32 -3.72 -6.55 -8.34
C GLY A 32 -3.36 -5.54 -7.25
N SER A 33 -2.31 -5.81 -6.46
CA SER A 33 -1.85 -4.86 -5.44
C SER A 33 -1.32 -3.57 -6.05
N MET A 34 -0.57 -3.65 -7.15
CA MET A 34 -0.11 -2.47 -7.88
C MET A 34 -1.27 -1.64 -8.47
N ALA A 35 -2.34 -2.29 -8.92
CA ALA A 35 -3.53 -1.60 -9.43
C ALA A 35 -4.25 -0.79 -8.34
N LEU A 36 -4.17 -1.22 -7.08
CA LEU A 36 -4.79 -0.56 -5.93
C LEU A 36 -4.00 0.63 -5.40
N LEU A 37 -2.75 0.84 -5.85
CA LEU A 37 -1.90 1.93 -5.36
C LEU A 37 -2.59 3.30 -5.47
N GLY A 38 -3.26 3.60 -6.60
CA GLY A 38 -3.98 4.85 -6.77
C GLY A 38 -5.13 5.05 -5.76
N VAL A 39 -5.84 3.96 -5.43
CA VAL A 39 -6.93 3.97 -4.45
C VAL A 39 -6.39 4.22 -3.04
N ILE A 40 -5.30 3.55 -2.68
CA ILE A 40 -4.61 3.74 -1.39
C ILE A 40 -4.06 5.18 -1.27
N MET A 41 -3.53 5.74 -2.35
CA MET A 41 -3.04 7.12 -2.38
C MET A 41 -4.18 8.12 -2.07
N VAL A 42 -5.38 7.91 -2.61
CA VAL A 42 -6.54 8.75 -2.26
C VAL A 42 -6.93 8.58 -0.79
N GLY A 43 -7.05 7.35 -0.30
CA GLY A 43 -7.37 7.09 1.11
C GLY A 43 -6.39 7.72 2.09
N SER A 44 -5.08 7.63 1.79
CA SER A 44 -4.03 8.16 2.65
C SER A 44 -4.04 9.69 2.74
N ILE A 45 -4.39 10.40 1.65
CA ILE A 45 -4.54 11.85 1.68
C ILE A 45 -5.67 12.25 2.64
N PHE A 46 -6.83 11.60 2.54
CA PHE A 46 -7.95 11.87 3.44
C PHE A 46 -7.64 11.49 4.89
N THR A 47 -6.89 10.41 5.10
CA THR A 47 -6.43 10.00 6.44
C THR A 47 -5.57 11.10 7.06
N VAL A 48 -4.59 11.62 6.33
CA VAL A 48 -3.71 12.71 6.82
C VAL A 48 -4.50 13.97 7.14
N ILE A 49 -5.49 14.31 6.32
CA ILE A 49 -6.38 15.46 6.56
C ILE A 49 -7.20 15.23 7.85
N ALA A 50 -7.82 14.05 7.99
CA ALA A 50 -8.64 13.72 9.15
C ALA A 50 -7.83 13.58 10.45
N SER A 51 -6.58 13.12 10.37
CA SER A 51 -5.68 12.92 11.50
C SER A 51 -4.80 14.13 11.82
N PHE A 52 -5.06 15.29 11.21
CA PHE A 52 -4.26 16.48 11.42
C PHE A 52 -4.46 17.01 12.86
N SER A 53 -3.47 16.80 13.72
CA SER A 53 -3.57 17.01 15.17
C SER A 53 -3.44 18.48 15.61
N TRP A 54 -4.15 19.39 14.94
CA TRP A 54 -4.24 20.79 15.33
C TRP A 54 -5.52 21.04 16.11
N GLU A 55 -5.38 21.51 17.35
CA GLU A 55 -6.47 21.57 18.33
C GLU A 55 -7.73 22.35 17.88
N PRO A 56 -7.64 23.55 17.28
CA PRO A 56 -8.81 24.25 16.74
C PRO A 56 -9.49 23.49 15.60
N TYR A 57 -8.70 22.83 14.75
CA TYR A 57 -9.20 22.04 13.63
C TYR A 57 -9.91 20.78 14.11
N GLN A 58 -9.37 20.08 15.11
CA GLN A 58 -10.02 18.90 15.66
C GLN A 58 -11.34 19.25 16.36
N ASN A 59 -11.40 20.39 17.05
CA ASN A 59 -12.61 20.91 17.66
C ASN A 59 -13.66 21.33 16.59
N PHE A 60 -13.22 21.87 15.46
CA PHE A 60 -14.10 22.14 14.32
C PHE A 60 -14.64 20.85 13.68
N LEU A 61 -13.79 19.85 13.45
CA LEU A 61 -14.22 18.57 12.86
C LEU A 61 -15.20 17.80 13.75
N THR A 62 -14.98 17.81 15.07
CA THR A 62 -15.86 17.14 16.04
C THR A 62 -17.18 17.87 16.22
N SER A 63 -17.18 19.21 16.25
CA SER A 63 -18.42 20.01 16.37
C SER A 63 -19.30 19.96 15.12
N THR A 64 -18.71 19.84 13.93
CA THR A 64 -19.44 19.81 12.65
C THR A 64 -19.79 18.40 12.16
N GLN A 65 -19.31 17.36 12.83
CA GLN A 65 -19.34 15.97 12.35
C GLN A 65 -18.67 15.76 10.97
N LEU A 66 -17.92 16.73 10.45
CA LEU A 66 -17.15 16.57 9.21
C LEU A 66 -16.07 15.51 9.34
N GLY A 67 -15.60 15.23 10.57
CA GLY A 67 -14.64 14.17 10.83
C GLY A 67 -15.12 12.78 10.38
N THR A 68 -16.40 12.45 10.55
CA THR A 68 -16.92 11.14 10.10
C THR A 68 -17.01 11.05 8.58
N LEU A 69 -17.40 12.14 7.91
CA LEU A 69 -17.44 12.20 6.45
C LEU A 69 -16.05 12.09 5.82
N LEU A 70 -15.03 12.67 6.45
CA LEU A 70 -13.64 12.56 5.99
C LEU A 70 -13.08 11.15 6.17
N ASN A 71 -13.53 10.41 7.19
CA ASN A 71 -13.10 9.03 7.44
C ASN A 71 -13.76 8.01 6.50
N TYR A 72 -14.93 8.28 5.92
CA TYR A 72 -15.53 7.34 4.96
C TYR A 72 -14.61 7.02 3.78
N VAL A 73 -13.85 7.99 3.27
CA VAL A 73 -12.96 7.73 2.13
C VAL A 73 -11.83 6.75 2.52
N PRO A 74 -11.07 6.96 3.60
CA PRO A 74 -10.16 5.97 4.16
C PRO A 74 -10.81 4.61 4.45
N ASP A 75 -12.00 4.59 5.07
CA ASP A 75 -12.71 3.37 5.44
C ASP A 75 -12.94 2.48 4.19
N PHE A 76 -13.36 3.07 3.07
CA PHE A 76 -13.62 2.35 1.82
C PHE A 76 -12.38 2.06 0.97
N THR A 77 -11.22 2.61 1.30
CA THR A 77 -10.02 2.50 0.45
C THR A 77 -8.85 1.83 1.12
N ILE A 78 -8.54 2.17 2.37
CA ILE A 78 -7.44 1.56 3.11
C ILE A 78 -7.97 0.42 3.98
N ASP A 79 -9.01 0.67 4.77
CA ASP A 79 -9.49 -0.31 5.76
C ASP A 79 -10.22 -1.50 5.10
N LEU A 80 -10.77 -1.32 3.90
CA LEU A 80 -11.29 -2.44 3.09
C LEU A 80 -10.20 -3.32 2.46
N LEU A 81 -8.97 -2.82 2.32
CA LEU A 81 -7.85 -3.55 1.73
C LEU A 81 -6.94 -4.21 2.77
N ALA A 82 -6.96 -3.70 4.00
CA ALA A 82 -6.22 -4.21 5.16
C ALA A 82 -6.79 -5.54 5.66
#